data_AF-A0A1V4QKS6-F1
#
_entry.id   AF-A0A1V4QKS6-F1
#
_cell.length_a   1.000
_cell.length_b   1.000
_cell.length_c   1.000
_cell.angle_alpha   90.00
_cell.angle_beta   90.00
_cell.angle_gamma   90.00
#
_symmetry.space_group_name_H-M   'P 1'
#
loop_
_entity.id
_entity.type
_entity.pdbx_description
1 polymer ?
#
loop_
_entity_poly.entity_id
_entity_poly.type
_entity_poly.pdbx_seq_one_letter_code
_entity_poly.pdbx_strand_id
1 'polypeptide(L)'
;MWRDLVTLADRLRNKGSARHGWDRQQALIDTLNDVSGLEVWASPAETKARLSVGFGNTTPLETGLTLHRLYGVPYLPGTALKGLCRSWALEELAAKYRIPRLQPLEIKNLHDSKPKKLTPLELLEKLVLFPGVGKDARTLQKELKKIQAEMQKTWQDVQGKGYPEPALNSNQKSVFDVWEAEESCQYRQIFGSQECRGEVCFYDAFPKVDKQLFQLDIINVHYQPYYGSEGQEPPADYYSPVPNYFLTVAPEVTFQLLLTSLDRELLDKAAAWLTEALATFGLGAKTALGYGEMAVA
;
A
#
# COMPACT_ATOMS: atom_id res chain seq x y z
N MET A 1 8.37 -1.55 28.14
CA MET A 1 7.62 -1.45 26.88
C MET A 1 6.15 -1.02 27.08
N TRP A 2 5.26 -1.84 27.66
CA TRP A 2 3.84 -1.43 27.84
C TRP A 2 3.59 -0.46 29.00
N ARG A 3 4.44 -0.47 30.04
CA ARG A 3 4.40 0.56 31.11
C ARG A 3 4.80 1.94 30.59
N ASP A 4 5.75 2.00 29.66
CA ASP A 4 6.24 3.24 29.06
C ASP A 4 5.22 3.87 28.10
N LEU A 5 4.42 3.06 27.42
CA LEU A 5 3.30 3.53 26.59
C LEU A 5 2.16 4.17 27.39
N VAL A 6 1.94 3.73 28.64
CA VAL A 6 0.96 4.37 29.54
C VAL A 6 1.49 5.73 30.02
N THR A 7 2.79 5.80 30.34
CA THR A 7 3.44 7.08 30.71
C THR A 7 3.47 8.07 29.54
N LEU A 8 3.63 7.57 28.32
CA LEU A 8 3.52 8.32 27.06
C LEU A 8 2.12 8.92 26.87
N ALA A 9 1.07 8.11 27.08
CA ALA A 9 -0.32 8.56 26.98
C ALA A 9 -0.66 9.67 28.01
N ASP A 10 -0.10 9.59 29.22
CA ASP A 10 -0.29 10.61 30.27
C ASP A 10 0.49 11.91 29.96
N ARG A 11 1.67 11.82 29.34
CA ARG A 11 2.43 12.99 28.87
C ARG A 11 1.75 13.73 27.72
N LEU A 12 1.17 12.99 26.76
CA LEU A 12 0.38 13.56 25.67
C LEU A 12 -0.89 14.26 26.19
N ARG A 13 -1.46 13.76 27.29
CA ARG A 13 -2.62 14.37 27.97
C ARG A 13 -2.29 15.71 28.63
N ASN A 14 -1.06 15.85 29.18
CA ASN A 14 -0.59 17.07 29.84
C ASN A 14 -0.09 18.16 28.86
N LYS A 15 0.29 17.82 27.62
CA LYS A 15 0.61 18.78 26.54
C LYS A 15 -0.66 19.35 25.86
N GLY A 16 -1.71 19.62 26.62
CA GLY A 16 -3.05 20.03 26.18
C GLY A 16 -3.19 21.40 25.47
N SER A 17 -2.20 21.81 24.68
CA SER A 17 -2.22 23.05 23.89
C SER A 17 -2.22 22.83 22.37
N ALA A 18 -2.10 21.58 21.91
CA ALA A 18 -2.13 21.21 20.49
C ALA A 18 -3.58 21.19 19.97
N ARG A 19 -3.97 22.26 19.24
CA ARG A 19 -5.33 22.46 18.71
C ARG A 19 -5.62 21.62 17.46
N HIS A 20 -4.60 21.08 16.79
CA HIS A 20 -4.73 20.38 15.50
C HIS A 20 -3.99 19.03 15.48
N GLY A 21 -4.34 18.17 14.51
CA GLY A 21 -3.75 16.84 14.34
C GLY A 21 -2.24 16.86 14.11
N TRP A 22 -1.73 17.83 13.33
CA TRP A 22 -0.31 18.04 13.07
C TRP A 22 0.51 18.25 14.35
N ASP A 23 0.07 19.16 15.22
CA ASP A 23 0.78 19.50 16.46
C ASP A 23 0.88 18.27 17.41
N ARG A 24 -0.17 17.45 17.44
CA ARG A 24 -0.19 16.20 18.21
C ARG A 24 0.76 15.17 17.61
N GLN A 25 0.84 15.10 16.29
CA GLN A 25 1.77 14.20 15.62
C GLN A 25 3.22 14.62 15.86
N GLN A 26 3.54 15.92 15.86
CA GLN A 26 4.86 16.41 16.24
C GLN A 26 5.20 16.06 17.71
N ALA A 27 4.26 16.29 18.64
CA ALA A 27 4.46 15.88 20.03
C ALA A 27 4.63 14.36 20.20
N LEU A 28 3.97 13.56 19.36
CA LEU A 28 4.17 12.12 19.30
C LEU A 28 5.58 11.78 18.80
N ILE A 29 6.05 12.39 17.72
CA ILE A 29 7.41 12.21 17.18
C ILE A 29 8.45 12.51 18.24
N ASP A 30 8.36 13.67 18.90
CA ASP A 30 9.26 14.05 19.99
C ASP A 30 9.32 12.97 21.07
N THR A 31 8.16 12.45 21.47
CA THR A 31 8.11 11.48 22.56
C THR A 31 8.53 10.08 22.13
N LEU A 32 8.39 9.72 20.85
CA LEU A 32 8.93 8.47 20.30
C LEU A 32 10.46 8.53 20.20
N ASN A 33 11.03 9.68 19.84
CA ASN A 33 12.48 9.90 19.82
C ASN A 33 13.12 9.75 21.21
N ASP A 34 12.38 10.04 22.29
CA ASP A 34 12.84 9.86 23.66
C ASP A 34 12.86 8.38 24.12
N VAL A 35 12.25 7.46 23.36
CA VAL A 35 12.18 6.04 23.73
C VAL A 35 13.49 5.36 23.35
N SER A 36 14.27 4.95 24.36
CA SER A 36 15.53 4.24 24.16
C SER A 36 15.35 2.96 23.33
N GLY A 37 16.11 2.84 22.23
CA GLY A 37 16.11 1.68 21.35
C GLY A 37 14.98 1.64 20.32
N LEU A 38 14.17 2.70 20.22
CA LEU A 38 13.20 2.87 19.14
C LEU A 38 13.76 3.86 18.12
N GLU A 39 13.91 3.40 16.88
CA GLU A 39 14.27 4.23 15.75
C GLU A 39 12.99 4.83 15.16
N VAL A 40 13.06 6.12 14.82
CA VAL A 40 11.93 6.90 14.32
C VAL A 40 12.33 7.55 13.00
N TRP A 41 11.52 7.33 11.97
CA TRP A 41 11.63 8.01 10.70
C TRP A 41 10.40 8.88 10.52
N ALA A 42 10.62 10.17 10.30
CA ALA A 42 9.56 11.14 10.06
C ALA A 42 9.99 12.06 8.92
N SER A 43 9.18 12.13 7.87
CA SER A 43 9.41 13.05 6.75
C SER A 43 8.09 13.70 6.30
N PRO A 44 8.11 15.00 5.95
CA PRO A 44 6.97 15.66 5.33
C PRO A 44 6.83 15.20 3.86
N ALA A 45 5.60 14.89 3.47
CA ALA A 45 5.23 14.54 2.11
C ALA A 45 4.17 15.51 1.58
N GLU A 46 4.45 16.14 0.44
CA GLU A 46 3.57 17.13 -0.19
C GLU A 46 2.79 16.52 -1.35
N THR A 47 1.48 16.79 -1.43
CA THR A 47 0.66 16.41 -2.57
C THR A 47 1.08 17.21 -3.82
N LYS A 48 1.49 16.53 -4.90
CA LYS A 48 1.78 17.18 -6.19
C LYS A 48 0.53 17.32 -7.06
N ALA A 49 -0.37 16.36 -6.93
CA ALA A 49 -1.68 16.38 -7.56
C ALA A 49 -2.81 16.42 -6.52
N ARG A 50 -4.04 16.59 -7.00
CA ARG A 50 -5.24 16.40 -6.18
C ARG A 50 -5.24 15.00 -5.60
N LEU A 51 -5.55 14.86 -4.32
CA LEU A 51 -5.55 13.59 -3.63
C LEU A 51 -6.97 13.24 -3.19
N SER A 52 -7.45 12.05 -3.55
CA SER A 52 -8.75 11.54 -3.11
C SER A 52 -8.54 10.30 -2.25
N VAL A 53 -8.95 10.34 -0.98
CA VAL A 53 -8.72 9.26 -0.01
C VAL A 53 -10.08 8.76 0.47
N GLY A 54 -10.44 7.49 0.30
CA GLY A 54 -11.74 6.97 0.82
C GLY A 54 -12.89 6.95 -0.18
N PHE A 55 -12.58 6.93 -1.48
CA PHE A 55 -13.55 6.52 -2.49
C PHE A 55 -14.00 5.07 -2.21
N GLY A 56 -15.30 4.86 -1.96
CA GLY A 56 -15.87 3.55 -1.60
C GLY A 56 -16.52 3.47 -0.22
N ASN A 57 -16.36 4.48 0.64
CA ASN A 57 -17.12 4.57 1.89
C ASN A 57 -18.56 5.06 1.60
N THR A 58 -19.54 4.30 2.07
CA THR A 58 -20.99 4.54 1.88
C THR A 58 -21.58 5.47 2.94
N THR A 59 -20.88 6.55 3.29
CA THR A 59 -21.41 7.56 4.22
C THR A 59 -21.92 8.78 3.43
N PRO A 60 -23.19 9.20 3.60
CA PRO A 60 -23.81 10.30 2.84
C PRO A 60 -23.08 11.66 2.91
N LEU A 61 -22.20 11.82 3.91
CA LEU A 61 -21.45 13.05 4.19
C LEU A 61 -19.99 13.00 3.70
N GLU A 62 -19.47 11.82 3.34
CA GLU A 62 -18.02 11.59 3.10
C GLU A 62 -17.77 10.98 1.72
N THR A 63 -18.52 11.41 0.70
CA THR A 63 -18.31 10.96 -0.68
C THR A 63 -16.92 11.36 -1.17
N GLY A 64 -15.94 10.45 -1.05
CA GLY A 64 -14.60 10.57 -1.63
C GLY A 64 -13.49 11.09 -0.72
N LEU A 65 -13.75 11.35 0.58
CA LEU A 65 -12.73 11.78 1.54
C LEU A 65 -12.81 11.11 2.92
N THR A 66 -11.67 10.59 3.38
CA THR A 66 -11.48 10.03 4.73
C THR A 66 -11.11 11.16 5.67
N LEU A 67 -12.07 11.62 6.46
CA LEU A 67 -11.89 12.69 7.43
C LEU A 67 -11.65 12.13 8.83
N HIS A 68 -10.75 12.76 9.58
CA HIS A 68 -10.56 12.44 10.97
C HIS A 68 -11.70 13.05 11.79
N ARG A 69 -12.54 12.19 12.40
CA ARG A 69 -13.80 12.60 13.07
C ARG A 69 -13.66 13.70 14.12
N LEU A 70 -12.52 13.78 14.81
CA LEU A 70 -12.30 14.78 15.87
C LEU A 70 -11.75 16.12 15.36
N TYR A 71 -11.08 16.13 14.20
CA TYR A 71 -10.39 17.33 13.71
C TYR A 71 -11.02 17.88 12.42
N GLY A 72 -11.86 17.11 11.74
CA GLY A 72 -12.46 17.50 10.47
C GLY A 72 -11.47 17.64 9.32
N VAL A 73 -10.21 17.20 9.49
CA VAL A 73 -9.17 17.26 8.47
C VAL A 73 -9.02 15.89 7.78
N PRO A 74 -8.62 15.85 6.48
CA PRO A 74 -8.28 14.59 5.84
C PRO A 74 -7.04 14.00 6.53
N TYR A 75 -6.93 12.67 6.59
CA TYR A 75 -5.72 12.00 7.06
C TYR A 75 -5.40 10.81 6.17
N LEU A 76 -4.14 10.39 6.17
CA LEU A 76 -3.71 9.18 5.46
C LEU A 76 -3.63 8.04 6.45
N PRO A 77 -4.46 6.99 6.32
CA PRO A 77 -4.39 5.85 7.22
C PRO A 77 -3.05 5.13 7.11
N GLY A 78 -2.43 4.79 8.25
CA GLY A 78 -1.19 4.02 8.31
C GLY A 78 -1.32 2.65 7.64
N THR A 79 -2.52 2.07 7.65
CA THR A 79 -2.84 0.82 6.92
C THR A 79 -2.78 1.00 5.41
N ALA A 80 -3.22 2.15 4.89
CA ALA A 80 -3.14 2.47 3.47
C ALA A 80 -1.68 2.70 3.05
N LEU A 81 -0.91 3.43 3.87
CA LEU A 81 0.53 3.63 3.64
C LEU A 81 1.29 2.29 3.67
N LYS A 82 0.96 1.40 4.63
CA LYS A 82 1.53 0.05 4.70
C LYS A 82 1.17 -0.78 3.47
N GLY A 83 -0.08 -0.72 3.02
CA GLY A 83 -0.54 -1.42 1.82
C GLY A 83 0.17 -0.95 0.55
N LEU A 84 0.35 0.37 0.41
CA LEU A 84 1.07 0.99 -0.70
C LEU A 84 2.54 0.55 -0.71
N CYS A 85 3.24 0.70 0.41
CA CYS A 85 4.62 0.28 0.60
C CYS A 85 4.80 -1.22 0.30
N ARG A 86 3.88 -2.06 0.79
CA ARG A 86 3.87 -3.51 0.52
C ARG A 86 3.72 -3.84 -0.96
N SER A 87 2.83 -3.14 -1.65
CA SER A 87 2.62 -3.34 -3.09
C SER A 87 3.86 -2.95 -3.89
N TRP A 88 4.51 -1.83 -3.54
CA TRP A 88 5.74 -1.40 -4.19
C TRP A 88 6.89 -2.39 -3.97
N ALA A 89 7.11 -2.81 -2.74
CA ALA A 89 8.16 -3.75 -2.41
C ALA A 89 7.97 -5.10 -3.16
N LEU A 90 6.73 -5.54 -3.36
CA LEU A 90 6.42 -6.73 -4.15
C LEU A 90 6.75 -6.53 -5.64
N GLU A 91 6.47 -5.35 -6.18
CA GLU A 91 6.75 -5.00 -7.58
C GLU A 91 8.26 -4.85 -7.84
N GLU A 92 9.01 -4.31 -6.89
CA GLU A 92 10.48 -4.29 -6.94
C GLU A 92 11.05 -5.71 -7.00
N LEU A 93 10.54 -6.63 -6.17
CA LEU A 93 10.93 -8.04 -6.21
C LEU A 93 10.50 -8.71 -7.52
N ALA A 94 9.28 -8.45 -8.01
CA ALA A 94 8.79 -8.99 -9.26
C ALA A 94 9.68 -8.55 -10.45
N ALA A 95 10.07 -7.27 -10.50
CA ALA A 95 10.99 -6.75 -11.49
C ALA A 95 12.37 -7.42 -11.40
N LYS A 96 12.94 -7.54 -10.19
CA LYS A 96 14.22 -8.20 -9.93
C LYS A 96 14.25 -9.65 -10.43
N TYR A 97 13.14 -10.38 -10.27
CA TYR A 97 13.01 -11.78 -10.67
C TYR A 97 12.31 -11.99 -12.02
N ARG A 98 12.06 -10.91 -12.79
CA ARG A 98 11.38 -10.95 -14.10
C ARG A 98 10.03 -11.66 -14.08
N ILE A 99 9.29 -11.51 -12.98
CA ILE A 99 7.96 -12.11 -12.84
C ILE A 99 6.95 -11.24 -13.61
N PRO A 100 6.21 -11.80 -14.57
CA PRO A 100 5.31 -11.03 -15.41
C PRO A 100 4.05 -10.60 -14.65
N ARG A 101 3.61 -9.36 -14.90
CA ARG A 101 2.31 -8.87 -14.47
C ARG A 101 1.28 -9.10 -15.58
N LEU A 102 0.22 -9.83 -15.24
CA LEU A 102 -0.85 -10.15 -16.19
C LEU A 102 -1.80 -8.96 -16.36
N GLN A 103 -2.37 -8.82 -17.55
CA GLN A 103 -3.38 -7.81 -17.83
C GLN A 103 -4.73 -8.18 -17.20
N PRO A 104 -5.60 -7.21 -16.87
CA PRO A 104 -6.89 -7.48 -16.20
C PRO A 104 -7.76 -8.52 -16.91
N LEU A 105 -7.81 -8.48 -18.25
CA LEU A 105 -8.57 -9.45 -19.04
C LEU A 105 -8.02 -10.87 -18.93
N GLU A 106 -6.71 -11.01 -18.75
CA GLU A 106 -6.03 -12.30 -18.62
C GLU A 106 -6.21 -12.90 -17.24
N ILE A 107 -6.21 -12.06 -16.21
CA ILE A 107 -6.57 -12.44 -14.84
C ILE A 107 -8.02 -12.96 -14.84
N LYS A 108 -8.93 -12.23 -15.50
CA LYS A 108 -10.32 -12.66 -15.64
C LYS A 108 -10.42 -14.02 -16.34
N ASN A 109 -9.77 -14.19 -17.49
CA ASN A 109 -9.77 -15.47 -18.21
C ASN A 109 -9.15 -16.62 -17.39
N LEU A 110 -8.11 -16.33 -16.59
CA LEU A 110 -7.49 -17.31 -15.69
C LEU A 110 -8.47 -17.76 -14.60
N HIS A 111 -9.18 -16.83 -13.97
CA HIS A 111 -10.15 -17.13 -12.92
C HIS A 111 -11.44 -17.76 -13.45
N ASP A 112 -11.90 -17.36 -14.65
CA ASP A 112 -13.07 -17.97 -15.32
C ASP A 112 -12.80 -19.44 -15.66
N SER A 113 -11.57 -19.78 -16.06
CA SER A 113 -11.18 -21.17 -16.35
C SER A 113 -10.79 -21.97 -15.11
N LYS A 114 -10.10 -21.35 -14.14
CA LYS A 114 -9.58 -21.97 -12.92
C LYS A 114 -9.67 -20.99 -11.75
N PRO A 115 -10.78 -20.95 -11.00
CA PRO A 115 -11.05 -19.90 -10.01
C PRO A 115 -10.11 -19.87 -8.81
N LYS A 116 -9.36 -20.94 -8.55
CA LYS A 116 -8.36 -21.02 -7.46
C LYS A 116 -6.92 -20.85 -7.93
N LYS A 117 -6.69 -20.59 -9.23
CA LYS A 117 -5.33 -20.51 -9.76
C LYS A 117 -4.77 -19.12 -9.53
N LEU A 118 -3.69 -19.04 -8.76
CA LEU A 118 -3.01 -17.80 -8.41
C LEU A 118 -2.23 -17.24 -9.61
N THR A 119 -2.19 -15.91 -9.72
CA THR A 119 -1.37 -15.20 -10.69
C THR A 119 0.13 -15.31 -10.33
N PRO A 120 1.06 -15.08 -11.28
CA PRO A 120 2.49 -15.09 -10.99
C PRO A 120 2.89 -14.15 -9.85
N LEU A 121 2.27 -12.96 -9.78
CA LEU A 121 2.52 -11.98 -8.73
C LEU A 121 1.99 -12.45 -7.37
N GLU A 122 0.79 -13.03 -7.31
CA GLU A 122 0.24 -13.63 -6.09
C GLU A 122 1.06 -14.82 -5.60
N LEU A 123 1.64 -15.60 -6.52
CA LEU A 123 2.56 -16.69 -6.17
C LEU A 123 3.87 -16.17 -5.57
N LEU A 124 4.42 -15.08 -6.11
CA LEU A 124 5.56 -14.40 -5.49
C LEU A 124 5.20 -13.89 -4.10
N GLU A 125 4.04 -13.26 -3.94
CA GLU A 125 3.60 -12.78 -2.63
C GLU A 125 3.47 -13.92 -1.62
N LYS A 126 2.83 -15.02 -2.01
CA LYS A 126 2.71 -16.23 -1.20
C LYS A 126 4.07 -16.83 -0.86
N LEU A 127 5.01 -16.82 -1.80
CA LEU A 127 6.38 -17.25 -1.59
C LEU A 127 7.06 -16.38 -0.53
N VAL A 128 7.11 -15.07 -0.76
CA VAL A 128 7.83 -14.13 0.09
C VAL A 128 7.25 -14.13 1.49
N LEU A 129 5.91 -14.18 1.66
CA LEU A 129 5.25 -14.19 2.96
C LEU A 129 5.27 -15.54 3.68
N PHE A 130 5.79 -16.59 3.05
CA PHE A 130 5.79 -17.92 3.66
C PHE A 130 6.57 -17.90 4.99
N PRO A 131 5.94 -18.25 6.12
CA PRO A 131 6.62 -18.24 7.41
C PRO A 131 7.54 -19.45 7.52
N GLY A 132 8.83 -19.19 7.71
CA GLY A 132 9.87 -20.21 7.91
C GLY A 132 10.14 -20.52 9.38
N VAL A 133 9.57 -19.75 10.31
CA VAL A 133 9.81 -19.92 11.75
C VAL A 133 9.09 -21.17 12.25
N GLY A 134 9.83 -22.09 12.87
CA GLY A 134 9.26 -23.28 13.52
C GLY A 134 8.90 -24.45 12.60
N LYS A 135 9.20 -24.37 11.30
CA LYS A 135 9.04 -25.51 10.36
C LYS A 135 10.35 -26.26 10.19
N ASP A 136 10.29 -27.59 10.22
CA ASP A 136 11.42 -28.43 9.82
C ASP A 136 11.89 -28.06 8.41
N ALA A 137 13.21 -28.01 8.20
CA ALA A 137 13.82 -27.69 6.91
C ALA A 137 13.26 -28.55 5.75
N ARG A 138 12.90 -29.81 6.02
CA ARG A 138 12.27 -30.71 5.05
C ARG A 138 10.86 -30.26 4.64
N THR A 139 10.07 -29.76 5.59
CA THR A 139 8.70 -29.27 5.36
C THR A 139 8.73 -27.98 4.55
N LEU A 140 9.64 -27.07 4.90
CA LEU A 140 9.90 -25.84 4.15
C LEU A 140 10.26 -26.14 2.68
N GLN A 141 11.23 -27.02 2.46
CA GLN A 141 11.63 -27.43 1.09
C GLN A 141 10.47 -28.04 0.30
N LYS A 142 9.61 -28.85 0.95
CA LYS A 142 8.46 -29.46 0.29
C LYS A 142 7.44 -28.42 -0.16
N GLU A 143 7.12 -27.44 0.68
CA GLU A 143 6.18 -26.37 0.32
C GLU A 143 6.75 -25.45 -0.77
N LEU A 144 8.03 -25.08 -0.67
CA LEU A 144 8.67 -24.24 -1.69
C LEU A 144 8.72 -24.93 -3.06
N LYS A 145 8.97 -26.26 -3.09
CA LYS A 145 8.87 -27.06 -4.33
C LYS A 145 7.47 -27.08 -4.92
N LYS A 146 6.42 -27.10 -4.09
CA LYS A 146 5.03 -27.00 -4.57
C LYS A 146 4.77 -25.63 -5.23
N ILE A 147 5.20 -24.56 -4.57
CA ILE A 147 5.06 -23.19 -5.10
C ILE A 147 5.82 -23.06 -6.44
N GLN A 148 7.02 -23.61 -6.52
CA GLN A 148 7.79 -23.65 -7.77
C GLN A 148 7.02 -24.36 -8.89
N ALA A 149 6.45 -25.54 -8.62
CA ALA A 149 5.67 -26.28 -9.59
C ALA A 149 4.38 -25.55 -10.00
N GLU A 150 3.72 -24.85 -9.07
CA GLU A 150 2.56 -23.99 -9.36
C GLU A 150 2.94 -22.84 -10.28
N MET A 151 4.05 -22.16 -10.00
CA MET A 151 4.54 -21.03 -10.79
C MET A 151 4.93 -21.45 -12.21
N GLN A 152 5.59 -22.60 -12.37
CA GLN A 152 5.91 -23.14 -13.69
C GLN A 152 4.64 -23.44 -14.50
N LYS A 153 3.62 -24.03 -13.89
CA LYS A 153 2.32 -24.29 -14.53
C LYS A 153 1.57 -23.01 -14.88
N THR A 154 1.64 -21.98 -14.03
CA THR A 154 1.01 -20.69 -14.33
C THR A 154 1.74 -20.00 -15.47
N TRP A 155 3.08 -20.07 -15.50
CA TRP A 155 3.87 -19.51 -16.58
C TRP A 155 3.61 -20.19 -17.93
N GLN A 156 3.57 -21.53 -17.99
CA GLN A 156 3.25 -22.27 -19.22
C GLN A 156 1.90 -21.85 -19.83
N ASP A 157 0.88 -21.64 -18.98
CA ASP A 157 -0.44 -21.19 -19.43
C ASP A 157 -0.40 -19.77 -20.06
N VAL A 158 0.63 -18.96 -19.76
CA VAL A 158 0.79 -17.60 -20.30
C VAL A 158 1.96 -17.45 -21.29
N GLN A 159 2.76 -18.50 -21.49
CA GLN A 159 4.01 -18.51 -22.28
C GLN A 159 3.83 -18.20 -23.78
N GLY A 160 2.61 -18.18 -24.30
CA GLY A 160 2.30 -17.81 -25.70
C GLY A 160 2.04 -16.32 -25.95
N LYS A 161 2.09 -15.46 -24.91
CA LYS A 161 1.62 -14.07 -24.98
C LYS A 161 2.72 -13.01 -24.97
N GLY A 162 3.97 -13.43 -25.16
CA GLY A 162 5.13 -12.51 -25.22
C GLY A 162 5.70 -12.08 -23.87
N TYR A 163 5.28 -12.71 -22.77
CA TYR A 163 5.86 -12.46 -21.45
C TYR A 163 7.26 -13.08 -21.31
N PRO A 164 8.22 -12.38 -20.67
CA PRO A 164 9.54 -12.95 -20.42
C PRO A 164 9.46 -14.18 -19.52
N GLU A 165 10.45 -15.05 -19.61
CA GLU A 165 10.60 -16.16 -18.68
C GLU A 165 11.01 -15.64 -17.29
N PRO A 166 10.27 -15.99 -16.22
CA PRO A 166 10.65 -15.69 -14.85
C PRO A 166 12.06 -16.22 -14.57
N ALA A 167 12.89 -15.41 -13.90
CA ALA A 167 14.23 -15.83 -13.50
C ALA A 167 14.21 -17.10 -12.62
N LEU A 168 13.11 -17.29 -11.90
CA LEU A 168 12.80 -18.46 -11.06
C LEU A 168 12.60 -19.77 -11.81
N ASN A 169 12.33 -19.70 -13.13
CA ASN A 169 12.18 -20.88 -13.99
C ASN A 169 13.51 -21.29 -14.64
N SER A 170 14.52 -20.42 -14.62
CA SER A 170 15.85 -20.71 -15.14
C SER A 170 16.64 -21.61 -14.17
N ASN A 171 17.51 -22.49 -14.69
CA ASN A 171 18.42 -23.33 -13.89
C ASN A 171 19.41 -22.54 -12.98
N GLN A 172 19.34 -21.21 -12.95
CA GLN A 172 20.30 -20.34 -12.27
C GLN A 172 19.85 -19.84 -10.90
N LYS A 173 18.55 -19.87 -10.54
CA LYS A 173 18.04 -19.43 -9.22
C LYS A 173 16.88 -20.28 -8.74
N SER A 174 17.00 -20.87 -7.55
CA SER A 174 15.92 -21.64 -6.94
C SER A 174 14.92 -20.73 -6.21
N VAL A 175 13.67 -21.20 -6.09
CA VAL A 175 12.62 -20.54 -5.28
C VAL A 175 13.05 -20.41 -3.81
N PHE A 176 13.91 -21.32 -3.34
CA PHE A 176 14.51 -21.26 -2.01
C PHE A 176 15.47 -20.07 -1.88
N ASP A 177 16.33 -19.83 -2.88
CA ASP A 177 17.25 -18.69 -2.88
C ASP A 177 16.50 -17.35 -2.86
N VAL A 178 15.34 -17.28 -3.54
CA VAL A 178 14.48 -16.09 -3.51
C VAL A 178 13.80 -15.93 -2.16
N TRP A 179 13.38 -17.03 -1.54
CA TRP A 179 12.82 -16.99 -0.20
C TRP A 179 13.86 -16.54 0.83
N GLU A 180 15.10 -17.05 0.78
CA GLU A 180 16.20 -16.68 1.68
C GLU A 180 16.85 -15.34 1.36
N ALA A 181 16.61 -14.78 0.17
CA ALA A 181 17.17 -13.48 -0.21
C ALA A 181 16.87 -12.42 0.85
N GLU A 182 17.88 -11.57 1.10
CA GLU A 182 17.82 -10.52 2.10
C GLU A 182 16.58 -9.63 1.94
N GLU A 183 16.24 -9.22 0.71
CA GLU A 183 15.08 -8.35 0.49
C GLU A 183 13.74 -9.05 0.78
N SER A 184 13.68 -10.36 0.58
CA SER A 184 12.50 -11.17 0.93
C SER A 184 12.38 -11.36 2.45
N CYS A 185 13.51 -11.49 3.14
CA CYS A 185 13.57 -11.46 4.61
C CYS A 185 13.09 -10.11 5.14
N GLN A 186 13.64 -9.00 4.63
CA GLN A 186 13.24 -7.64 4.99
C GLN A 186 11.74 -7.40 4.71
N TYR A 187 11.23 -7.86 3.56
CA TYR A 187 9.78 -7.78 3.26
C TYR A 187 8.94 -8.47 4.33
N ARG A 188 9.30 -9.70 4.73
CA ARG A 188 8.60 -10.43 5.79
C ARG A 188 8.70 -9.73 7.13
N GLN A 189 9.88 -9.23 7.49
CA GLN A 189 10.11 -8.56 8.77
C GLN A 189 9.34 -7.24 8.84
N ILE A 190 9.34 -6.43 7.77
CA ILE A 190 8.65 -5.14 7.73
C ILE A 190 7.13 -5.33 7.81
N PHE A 191 6.56 -6.19 6.97
CA PHE A 191 5.10 -6.30 6.86
C PHE A 191 4.47 -7.32 7.82
N GLY A 192 5.24 -8.33 8.22
CA GLY A 192 4.77 -9.49 8.96
C GLY A 192 4.16 -10.56 8.04
N SER A 193 3.90 -11.73 8.62
CA SER A 193 3.19 -12.85 8.01
C SER A 193 2.02 -13.28 8.89
N GLN A 194 1.34 -14.39 8.56
CA GLN A 194 0.30 -14.94 9.43
C GLN A 194 0.84 -15.47 10.76
N GLU A 195 2.11 -15.87 10.81
CA GLU A 195 2.74 -16.48 11.99
C GLU A 195 3.70 -15.51 12.71
N CYS A 196 4.09 -14.41 12.06
CA CYS A 196 5.05 -13.44 12.61
C CYS A 196 4.50 -12.00 12.50
N ARG A 197 4.62 -11.24 13.59
CA ARG A 197 4.28 -9.81 13.59
C ARG A 197 5.35 -9.03 12.80
N GLY A 198 4.91 -8.02 12.04
CA GLY A 198 5.83 -7.07 11.41
C GLY A 198 6.54 -6.18 12.43
N GLU A 199 7.78 -5.86 12.14
CA GLU A 199 8.74 -5.12 12.98
C GLU A 199 8.71 -3.61 12.71
N VAL A 200 8.04 -3.16 11.65
CA VAL A 200 7.84 -1.74 11.33
C VAL A 200 6.39 -1.33 11.57
N CYS A 201 6.21 -0.23 12.31
CA CYS A 201 4.91 0.36 12.57
C CYS A 201 4.68 1.57 11.65
N PHE A 202 3.56 1.55 10.94
CA PHE A 202 3.11 2.63 10.05
C PHE A 202 2.01 3.43 10.76
N TYR A 203 2.25 4.72 10.97
CA TYR A 203 1.31 5.61 11.65
C TYR A 203 0.43 6.36 10.67
N ASP A 204 -0.70 6.86 11.17
CA ASP A 204 -1.56 7.77 10.42
C ASP A 204 -0.82 9.10 10.19
N ALA A 205 -0.94 9.64 8.97
CA ALA A 205 -0.33 10.91 8.61
C ALA A 205 -1.38 12.03 8.63
N PHE A 206 -1.10 13.11 9.36
CA PHE A 206 -1.96 14.29 9.43
C PHE A 206 -1.42 15.43 8.56
N PRO A 207 -2.31 16.24 7.97
CA PRO A 207 -1.92 17.38 7.16
C PRO A 207 -1.56 18.57 8.04
N LYS A 208 -0.63 19.38 7.56
CA LYS A 208 -0.37 20.71 8.09
C LYS A 208 -1.50 21.64 7.67
N VAL A 209 -2.12 22.31 8.63
CA VAL A 209 -3.28 23.20 8.39
C VAL A 209 -2.80 24.65 8.22
N ASP A 210 -2.00 24.90 7.19
CA ASP A 210 -1.50 26.24 6.84
C ASP A 210 -2.01 26.76 5.49
N LYS A 211 -2.66 25.90 4.70
CA LYS A 211 -3.26 26.22 3.40
C LYS A 211 -4.70 25.71 3.29
N GLN A 212 -5.36 26.04 2.19
CA GLN A 212 -6.65 25.45 1.84
C GLN A 212 -6.48 23.95 1.58
N LEU A 213 -7.07 23.12 2.46
CA LEU A 213 -6.92 21.67 2.39
C LEU A 213 -7.81 21.01 1.34
N PHE A 214 -8.95 21.63 1.02
CA PHE A 214 -10.00 21.00 0.20
C PHE A 214 -10.21 21.74 -1.12
N GLN A 215 -10.39 20.96 -2.18
CA GLN A 215 -10.79 21.42 -3.49
C GLN A 215 -11.97 20.58 -4.01
N LEU A 216 -12.99 21.24 -4.53
CA LEU A 216 -14.10 20.58 -5.21
C LEU A 216 -13.66 20.17 -6.62
N ASP A 217 -13.95 18.94 -7.00
CA ASP A 217 -13.63 18.40 -8.31
C ASP A 217 -14.86 17.77 -8.97
N ILE A 218 -14.82 17.61 -10.29
CA ILE A 218 -15.95 17.15 -11.10
C ILE A 218 -15.51 15.95 -11.94
N ILE A 219 -16.29 14.87 -11.88
CA ILE A 219 -16.20 13.79 -12.88
C ILE A 219 -17.52 13.68 -13.62
N ASN A 220 -17.43 13.78 -14.94
CA ASN A 220 -18.55 13.57 -15.84
C ASN A 220 -18.57 12.09 -16.24
N VAL A 221 -19.56 11.35 -15.76
CA VAL A 221 -19.78 9.97 -16.22
C VAL A 221 -20.72 10.03 -17.42
N HIS A 222 -20.21 9.70 -18.59
CA HIS A 222 -20.96 9.80 -19.84
C HIS A 222 -21.91 8.60 -20.08
N TYR A 223 -21.65 7.44 -19.47
CA TYR A 223 -22.42 6.20 -19.69
C TYR A 223 -23.06 5.66 -18.40
N GLN A 224 -23.64 6.53 -17.55
CA GLN A 224 -24.28 6.07 -16.30
C GLN A 224 -25.31 4.95 -16.49
N PRO A 225 -26.20 4.98 -17.52
CA PRO A 225 -27.19 3.92 -17.70
C PRO A 225 -26.57 2.56 -18.06
N TYR A 226 -25.45 2.54 -18.79
CA TYR A 226 -24.67 1.32 -19.05
C TYR A 226 -24.10 0.71 -17.76
N TYR A 227 -23.48 1.54 -16.91
CA TYR A 227 -22.90 1.08 -15.64
C TYR A 227 -23.96 0.74 -14.58
N GLY A 228 -25.12 1.41 -14.59
CA GLY A 228 -26.19 1.21 -13.63
C GLY A 228 -27.14 0.05 -13.95
N SER A 229 -27.15 -0.43 -15.20
CA SER A 229 -28.07 -1.48 -15.67
C SER A 229 -27.44 -2.88 -15.78
N GLU A 230 -26.23 -3.08 -15.23
CA GLU A 230 -25.45 -4.33 -15.36
C GLU A 230 -25.36 -4.86 -16.81
N GLY A 231 -25.31 -3.93 -17.78
CA GLY A 231 -25.17 -4.27 -19.21
C GLY A 231 -26.48 -4.52 -19.96
N GLN A 232 -27.65 -4.17 -19.40
CA GLN A 232 -28.93 -4.22 -20.15
C GLN A 232 -29.05 -3.09 -21.18
N GLU A 233 -28.50 -1.90 -20.89
CA GLU A 233 -28.43 -0.81 -21.86
C GLU A 233 -27.03 -0.75 -22.48
N PRO A 234 -26.89 -0.65 -23.82
CA PRO A 234 -25.58 -0.51 -24.45
C PRO A 234 -24.95 0.86 -24.14
N PRO A 235 -23.61 0.97 -24.13
CA PRO A 235 -22.95 2.26 -23.97
C PRO A 235 -23.25 3.09 -25.22
N ALA A 236 -23.87 4.25 -25.03
CA ALA A 236 -24.28 5.09 -26.15
C ALA A 236 -23.81 6.54 -25.97
N ASP A 237 -23.24 7.12 -27.03
CA ASP A 237 -22.61 8.44 -26.97
C ASP A 237 -23.61 9.60 -26.86
N TYR A 238 -24.91 9.33 -26.97
CA TYR A 238 -25.98 10.33 -26.89
C TYR A 238 -26.44 10.63 -25.45
N TYR A 239 -25.91 9.94 -24.44
CA TYR A 239 -26.21 10.25 -23.04
C TYR A 239 -25.58 11.59 -22.65
N SER A 240 -26.32 12.44 -21.93
CA SER A 240 -25.78 13.70 -21.43
C SER A 240 -24.82 13.46 -20.26
N PRO A 241 -23.65 14.12 -20.21
CA PRO A 241 -22.74 14.00 -19.09
C PRO A 241 -23.40 14.54 -17.82
N VAL A 242 -23.52 13.71 -16.79
CA VAL A 242 -24.01 14.14 -15.47
C VAL A 242 -22.80 14.53 -14.61
N PRO A 243 -22.63 15.80 -14.23
CA PRO A 243 -21.51 16.25 -13.40
C PRO A 243 -21.65 15.68 -11.99
N ASN A 244 -20.70 14.85 -11.57
CA ASN A 244 -20.60 14.38 -10.19
C ASN A 244 -19.51 15.15 -9.47
N TYR A 245 -19.93 16.03 -8.56
CA TYR A 245 -19.03 16.79 -7.70
C TYR A 245 -18.55 15.92 -6.54
N PHE A 246 -17.25 15.93 -6.25
CA PHE A 246 -16.67 15.26 -5.09
C PHE A 246 -15.55 16.11 -4.48
N LEU A 247 -15.33 15.95 -3.18
CA LEU A 247 -14.30 16.69 -2.46
C LEU A 247 -12.95 15.98 -2.62
N THR A 248 -11.88 16.74 -2.79
CA THR A 248 -10.50 16.24 -2.88
C THR A 248 -9.60 17.07 -1.96
N VAL A 249 -8.47 16.49 -1.57
CA VAL A 249 -7.38 17.23 -0.96
C VAL A 249 -6.68 18.02 -2.06
N ALA A 250 -6.48 19.32 -1.81
CA ALA A 250 -5.80 20.20 -2.74
C ALA A 250 -4.33 19.76 -2.98
N PRO A 251 -3.72 20.15 -4.11
CA PRO A 251 -2.28 20.10 -4.28
C PRO A 251 -1.57 20.99 -3.24
N GLU A 252 -0.28 20.74 -3.04
CA GLU A 252 0.61 21.44 -2.11
C GLU A 252 0.23 21.35 -0.62
N VAL A 253 -0.51 20.32 -0.25
CA VAL A 253 -0.82 19.99 1.14
C VAL A 253 0.25 19.05 1.67
N THR A 254 0.90 19.46 2.76
CA THR A 254 1.93 18.66 3.41
C THR A 254 1.33 17.73 4.46
N PHE A 255 1.63 16.44 4.39
CA PHE A 255 1.34 15.43 5.40
C PHE A 255 2.62 14.99 6.11
N GLN A 256 2.55 14.76 7.42
CA GLN A 256 3.70 14.22 8.15
C GLN A 256 3.64 12.70 8.12
N LEU A 257 4.57 12.06 7.41
CA LEU A 257 4.73 10.61 7.46
C LEU A 257 5.53 10.23 8.70
N LEU A 258 5.20 9.09 9.29
CA LEU A 258 5.84 8.57 10.50
C LEU A 258 5.90 7.04 10.47
N LEU A 259 7.13 6.51 10.59
CA LEU A 259 7.44 5.10 10.72
C LEU A 259 8.31 4.89 11.96
N THR A 260 8.16 3.74 12.63
CA THR A 260 9.06 3.37 13.74
C THR A 260 9.44 1.89 13.67
N SER A 261 10.65 1.57 14.10
CA SER A 261 11.10 0.18 14.29
C SER A 261 12.14 0.10 15.40
N LEU A 262 12.40 -1.11 15.90
CA LEU A 262 13.57 -1.37 16.75
C LEU A 262 14.85 -1.58 15.93
N ASP A 263 14.70 -1.83 14.63
CA ASP A 263 15.78 -2.05 13.69
C ASP A 263 15.86 -0.88 12.70
N ARG A 264 17.01 -0.21 12.69
CA ARG A 264 17.27 0.93 11.82
C ARG A 264 17.31 0.54 10.34
N GLU A 265 17.88 -0.62 10.00
CA GLU A 265 18.02 -1.05 8.62
C GLU A 265 16.64 -1.35 8.00
N LEU A 266 15.77 -2.02 8.76
CA LEU A 266 14.39 -2.27 8.34
C LEU A 266 13.58 -0.98 8.20
N LEU A 267 13.80 -0.02 9.11
CA LEU A 267 13.14 1.28 9.06
C LEU A 267 13.55 2.07 7.82
N ASP A 268 14.85 2.17 7.54
CA ASP A 268 15.39 2.88 6.38
C ASP A 268 14.92 2.24 5.07
N LYS A 269 14.88 0.90 5.01
CA LYS A 269 14.35 0.18 3.85
C LYS A 269 12.85 0.42 3.65
N ALA A 270 12.05 0.38 4.72
CA ALA A 270 10.62 0.67 4.65
C ALA A 270 10.34 2.12 4.24
N ALA A 271 11.13 3.08 4.73
CA ALA A 271 11.06 4.48 4.36
C ALA A 271 11.40 4.71 2.88
N ALA A 272 12.45 4.06 2.37
CA ALA A 272 12.82 4.11 0.97
C ALA A 272 11.70 3.55 0.07
N TRP A 273 11.16 2.37 0.41
CA TRP A 273 10.04 1.79 -0.31
C TRP A 273 8.80 2.66 -0.29
N LEU A 274 8.46 3.25 0.87
CA LEU A 274 7.30 4.13 0.96
C LEU A 274 7.48 5.40 0.10
N THR A 275 8.68 5.97 0.09
CA THR A 275 9.00 7.17 -0.69
C THR A 275 8.85 6.92 -2.19
N GLU A 276 9.43 5.83 -2.69
CA GLU A 276 9.32 5.43 -4.09
C GLU A 276 7.87 5.06 -4.48
N ALA A 277 7.15 4.40 -3.58
CA ALA A 277 5.75 4.04 -3.80
C ALA A 277 4.85 5.27 -3.92
N LEU A 278 5.06 6.28 -3.09
CA LEU A 278 4.31 7.54 -3.13
C LEU A 278 4.59 8.33 -4.42
N ALA A 279 5.82 8.32 -4.90
CA ALA A 279 6.21 8.95 -6.15
C ALA A 279 5.66 8.21 -7.38
N THR A 280 5.68 6.88 -7.39
CA THR A 280 5.39 6.09 -8.59
C THR A 280 3.94 5.63 -8.70
N PHE A 281 3.36 5.12 -7.60
CA PHE A 281 1.99 4.57 -7.62
C PHE A 281 0.93 5.62 -7.28
N GLY A 282 1.32 6.65 -6.53
CA GLY A 282 0.39 7.60 -5.93
C GLY A 282 -0.45 6.94 -4.82
N LEU A 283 -1.09 7.79 -4.02
CA LEU A 283 -1.90 7.38 -2.88
C LEU A 283 -3.38 7.66 -3.11
N GLY A 284 -4.25 6.77 -2.64
CA GLY A 284 -5.70 6.98 -2.68
C GLY A 284 -6.35 6.47 -3.95
N ALA A 285 -7.46 7.09 -4.33
CA ALA A 285 -8.28 6.67 -5.46
C ALA A 285 -7.91 7.43 -6.74
N LYS A 286 -8.19 6.80 -7.88
CA LYS A 286 -8.02 7.37 -9.23
C LYS A 286 -6.56 7.76 -9.55
N THR A 287 -5.60 7.01 -9.01
CA THR A 287 -4.17 7.16 -9.34
C THR A 287 -3.90 7.01 -10.85
N ALA A 288 -4.64 6.14 -11.54
CA ALA A 288 -4.59 6.02 -13.00
C ALA A 288 -5.00 7.29 -13.78
N LEU A 289 -5.70 8.23 -13.14
CA LEU A 289 -6.08 9.53 -13.71
C LEU A 289 -5.12 10.66 -13.24
N GLY A 290 -4.01 10.31 -12.58
CA GLY A 290 -3.02 11.26 -12.08
C GLY A 290 -3.32 11.87 -10.72
N TYR A 291 -4.24 11.28 -9.93
CA TYR A 291 -4.48 11.70 -8.55
C TYR A 291 -3.46 11.07 -7.60
N GLY A 292 -3.20 11.75 -6.49
CA GLY A 292 -2.50 11.14 -5.35
C GLY A 292 -0.99 11.05 -5.48
N GLU A 293 -0.39 11.65 -6.50
CA GLU A 293 1.06 11.82 -6.58
C GLU A 293 1.55 12.68 -5.42
N MET A 294 2.58 12.21 -4.73
CA MET A 294 3.17 12.92 -3.58
C MET A 294 4.69 12.91 -3.69
N ALA A 295 5.32 14.00 -3.26
CA ALA A 295 6.77 14.07 -3.10
C ALA A 295 7.14 14.11 -1.62
N VAL A 296 8.03 13.22 -1.22
CA VAL A 296 8.61 13.17 0.13
C VAL A 296 9.88 14.04 0.14
N ALA A 297 10.08 14.83 1.20
CA ALA A 297 11.23 15.72 1.34
C ALA A 297 12.32 15.18 2.28
#